data_AF-A0A517D567-F1
#
_entry.id   AF-A0A517D567-F1
#
_cell.length_a   1.000
_cell.length_b   1.000
_cell.length_c   1.000
_cell.angle_alpha   90.00
_cell.angle_beta   90.00
_cell.angle_gamma   90.00
#
_symmetry.space_group_name_H-M   'P 1'
#
loop_
_entity.id
_entity.type
_entity.pdbx_description
1 polymer ?
#
loop_
_entity_poly.entity_id
_entity_poly.type
_entity_poly.pdbx_seq_one_letter_code
_entity_poly.pdbx_strand_id
1 'polypeptide(L)'
;MEDKENKTIFVDMTNDPQANKFLKTLHQAYNERVKNYYEAKGKELSRFIWSEKKKVFIYILDVFSDNSASSKTSILFAVPSKDDDKIFYANLVNETNNFTFGNIFDSDPKTRISWLISQKLLKKEFTVNIYNPSIFYTFFDFTKEYSSENIKNPWIKNWVDTEYKSSLNDLKKSNHIEPFPTLEKKLFVDRYHFDEMLKTLDDNQFTDEFNQCLFAYEHEKWFLCAAGLGSCLEHLMEKVIINYNKNGYPLLKRLGKDPTLRDYLNIFRKEPINLEPRQETYIKMLFMARNSVDHHNTGYTSKNICDSLLDGIRNIFNDYYSQSILSKNNSKGD
;
A
#
# COMPACT_ATOMS: atom_id res chain seq x y z
N MET A 1 2.08 -30.82 -36.11
CA MET A 1 2.45 -31.62 -34.93
C MET A 1 1.45 -31.24 -33.87
N GLU A 2 0.56 -32.18 -33.55
CA GLU A 2 -0.72 -31.97 -32.88
C GLU A 2 -0.58 -31.27 -31.51
N ASP A 3 -1.42 -30.26 -31.30
CA ASP A 3 -1.79 -29.77 -29.97
C ASP A 3 -2.38 -30.95 -29.20
N LYS A 4 -1.54 -31.61 -28.38
CA LYS A 4 -2.02 -32.56 -27.38
C LYS A 4 -2.90 -31.78 -26.41
N GLU A 5 -4.20 -32.03 -26.50
CA GLU A 5 -5.22 -31.59 -25.57
C GLU A 5 -4.69 -31.57 -24.14
N ASN A 6 -4.68 -30.37 -23.54
CA ASN A 6 -4.33 -30.10 -22.15
C ASN A 6 -5.29 -30.85 -21.20
N LYS A 7 -5.06 -32.15 -20.97
CA LYS A 7 -5.66 -32.85 -19.83
C LYS A 7 -5.14 -32.19 -18.56
N THR A 8 -6.05 -31.67 -17.74
CA THR A 8 -5.74 -31.19 -16.40
C THR A 8 -5.12 -32.35 -15.62
N ILE A 9 -3.87 -32.17 -15.15
CA ILE A 9 -3.15 -33.18 -14.37
C ILE A 9 -3.83 -33.49 -13.02
N PHE A 10 -4.74 -32.62 -12.61
CA PHE A 10 -5.51 -32.74 -11.39
C PHE A 10 -6.78 -33.53 -11.61
N VAL A 11 -6.99 -34.51 -10.72
CA VAL A 11 -8.23 -35.26 -10.58
C VAL A 11 -9.11 -34.56 -9.57
N ASP A 12 -10.38 -34.30 -9.93
CA ASP A 12 -11.39 -33.80 -8.99
C ASP A 12 -11.79 -34.93 -8.03
N MET A 13 -11.45 -34.75 -6.76
CA MET A 13 -11.72 -35.72 -5.69
C MET A 13 -12.94 -35.33 -4.86
N THR A 14 -13.69 -34.29 -5.22
CA THR A 14 -14.77 -33.72 -4.40
C THR A 14 -15.91 -34.70 -4.13
N ASN A 15 -16.15 -35.63 -5.05
CA ASN A 15 -17.17 -36.67 -4.92
C ASN A 15 -16.68 -37.91 -4.15
N ASP A 16 -15.38 -38.04 -3.90
CA ASP A 16 -14.87 -39.09 -3.02
C ASP A 16 -15.31 -38.82 -1.57
N PRO A 17 -15.98 -39.77 -0.89
CA PRO A 17 -16.50 -39.54 0.46
C PRO A 17 -15.42 -39.15 1.49
N GLN A 18 -14.21 -39.70 1.36
CA GLN A 18 -13.12 -39.43 2.31
C GLN A 18 -12.49 -38.07 2.04
N ALA A 19 -12.24 -37.72 0.77
CA ALA A 19 -11.76 -36.41 0.39
C ALA A 19 -12.78 -35.29 0.71
N ASN A 20 -14.07 -35.54 0.51
CA ASN A 20 -15.14 -34.60 0.88
C ASN A 20 -15.21 -34.40 2.40
N LYS A 21 -15.12 -35.50 3.17
CA LYS A 21 -15.03 -35.44 4.63
C LYS A 21 -13.81 -34.64 5.07
N PHE A 22 -12.65 -34.87 4.45
CA PHE A 22 -11.42 -34.13 4.70
C PHE A 22 -11.60 -32.62 4.45
N LEU A 23 -12.13 -32.25 3.28
CA LEU A 23 -12.40 -30.86 2.90
C LEU A 23 -13.33 -30.14 3.89
N LYS A 24 -14.47 -30.77 4.24
CA LYS A 24 -15.40 -30.23 5.24
C LYS A 24 -14.73 -30.02 6.58
N THR A 25 -13.88 -30.97 6.96
CA THR A 25 -13.26 -30.99 8.27
C THR A 25 -12.12 -29.97 8.35
N LEU A 26 -11.39 -29.71 7.25
CA LEU A 26 -10.48 -28.56 7.11
C LEU A 26 -11.22 -27.22 7.22
N HIS A 27 -12.33 -27.07 6.50
CA HIS A 27 -13.13 -25.85 6.54
C HIS A 27 -13.70 -25.57 7.94
N GLN A 28 -14.12 -26.62 8.66
CA GLN A 28 -14.52 -26.50 10.06
C GLN A 28 -13.37 -26.00 10.94
N ALA A 29 -12.18 -26.62 10.84
CA ALA A 29 -11.00 -26.21 11.60
C ALA A 29 -10.58 -24.77 11.29
N TYR A 30 -10.70 -24.36 10.03
CA TYR A 30 -10.43 -22.98 9.59
C TYR A 30 -11.39 -22.00 10.29
N ASN A 31 -12.68 -22.28 10.25
CA ASN A 31 -13.70 -21.45 10.89
C ASN A 31 -13.57 -21.41 12.41
N GLU A 32 -13.26 -22.54 13.05
CA GLU A 32 -13.01 -22.60 14.49
C GLU A 32 -11.81 -21.73 14.87
N ARG A 33 -10.71 -21.78 14.11
CA ARG A 33 -9.56 -20.92 14.36
C ARG A 33 -9.87 -19.44 14.15
N VAL A 34 -10.56 -19.08 13.07
CA VAL A 34 -10.96 -17.69 12.80
C VAL A 34 -11.88 -17.13 13.88
N LYS A 35 -12.92 -17.90 14.28
CA LYS A 35 -13.97 -17.40 15.18
C LYS A 35 -13.67 -17.58 16.66
N ASN A 36 -12.97 -18.65 17.06
CA ASN A 36 -12.76 -18.96 18.47
C ASN A 36 -11.38 -18.54 18.95
N TYR A 37 -10.33 -18.68 18.11
CA TYR A 37 -8.97 -18.30 18.51
C TYR A 37 -8.70 -16.81 18.27
N TYR A 38 -9.11 -16.29 17.10
CA TYR A 38 -8.95 -14.87 16.78
C TYR A 38 -10.17 -14.02 17.10
N GLU A 39 -11.28 -14.63 17.53
CA GLU A 39 -12.54 -13.94 17.88
C GLU A 39 -13.08 -13.00 16.78
N ALA A 40 -12.70 -13.24 15.52
CA ALA A 40 -12.99 -12.33 14.42
C ALA A 40 -14.50 -12.26 14.13
N LYS A 41 -15.05 -11.04 14.07
CA LYS A 41 -16.49 -10.79 13.86
C LYS A 41 -16.73 -9.67 12.84
N GLY A 42 -17.91 -9.69 12.22
CA GLY A 42 -18.35 -8.65 11.28
C GLY A 42 -17.31 -8.40 10.18
N LYS A 43 -16.89 -7.13 10.01
CA LYS A 43 -15.94 -6.74 8.96
C LYS A 43 -14.58 -7.42 9.07
N GLU A 44 -14.16 -7.92 10.23
CA GLU A 44 -12.86 -8.60 10.38
C GLU A 44 -12.81 -9.94 9.66
N LEU A 45 -13.97 -10.58 9.46
CA LEU A 45 -14.07 -11.83 8.71
C LEU A 45 -13.61 -11.66 7.25
N SER A 46 -13.73 -10.45 6.69
CA SER A 46 -13.28 -10.14 5.33
C SER A 46 -11.78 -10.37 5.10
N ARG A 47 -10.95 -10.40 6.16
CA ARG A 47 -9.49 -10.63 6.11
C ARG A 47 -9.13 -12.09 5.79
N PHE A 48 -10.07 -13.01 6.01
CA PHE A 48 -9.89 -14.44 5.87
C PHE A 48 -10.49 -14.90 4.54
N ILE A 49 -9.72 -15.60 3.71
CA ILE A 49 -10.12 -15.94 2.34
C ILE A 49 -11.19 -17.03 2.28
N TRP A 50 -11.29 -17.86 3.33
CA TRP A 50 -12.21 -18.99 3.39
C TRP A 50 -13.24 -18.86 4.53
N SER A 51 -13.52 -17.63 4.93
CA SER A 51 -14.59 -17.29 5.86
C SER A 51 -15.88 -16.94 5.12
N GLU A 52 -17.00 -16.87 5.84
CA GLU A 52 -18.30 -16.43 5.34
C GLU A 52 -18.81 -17.28 4.15
N LYS A 53 -19.19 -16.63 3.04
CA LYS A 53 -19.65 -17.28 1.81
C LYS A 53 -18.52 -17.50 0.80
N LYS A 54 -17.28 -17.16 1.14
CA LYS A 54 -16.14 -17.31 0.22
C LYS A 54 -15.82 -18.78 0.06
N LYS A 55 -15.36 -19.14 -1.14
CA LYS A 55 -15.09 -20.51 -1.55
C LYS A 55 -13.68 -20.66 -2.07
N VAL A 56 -13.12 -21.84 -1.89
CA VAL A 56 -11.78 -22.15 -2.35
C VAL A 56 -11.72 -23.52 -3.01
N PHE A 57 -10.83 -23.64 -3.98
CA PHE A 57 -10.35 -24.93 -4.46
C PHE A 57 -9.08 -25.28 -3.72
N ILE A 58 -9.06 -26.47 -3.10
CA ILE A 58 -7.90 -27.04 -2.45
C ILE A 58 -7.17 -27.94 -3.44
N TYR A 59 -5.86 -27.76 -3.57
CA TYR A 59 -5.00 -28.58 -4.40
C TYR A 59 -3.99 -29.31 -3.53
N ILE A 60 -3.81 -30.59 -3.81
CA ILE A 60 -2.83 -31.47 -3.18
C ILE A 60 -1.98 -32.07 -4.28
N LEU A 61 -0.67 -31.90 -4.15
CA LEU A 61 0.29 -32.32 -5.15
C LEU A 61 1.38 -33.18 -4.53
N ASP A 62 1.40 -34.46 -4.87
CA ASP A 62 2.49 -35.35 -4.48
C ASP A 62 3.68 -35.14 -5.41
N VAL A 63 4.85 -34.92 -4.84
CA VAL A 63 6.11 -34.68 -5.54
C VAL A 63 7.25 -35.48 -4.90
N PHE A 64 8.32 -35.69 -5.66
CA PHE A 64 9.51 -36.37 -5.19
C PHE A 64 10.17 -35.61 -4.01
N SER A 65 10.73 -36.36 -3.09
CA SER A 65 11.51 -35.85 -1.96
C SER A 65 12.80 -36.65 -1.87
N ASP A 66 13.95 -35.96 -1.97
CA ASP A 66 15.27 -36.56 -1.80
C ASP A 66 15.69 -36.52 -0.32
N ASN A 67 14.85 -37.09 0.54
CA ASN A 67 15.01 -37.10 1.99
C ASN A 67 15.06 -38.53 2.50
N SER A 68 15.92 -38.79 3.49
CA SER A 68 16.05 -40.12 4.11
C SER A 68 14.77 -40.61 4.78
N ALA A 69 13.87 -39.70 5.18
CA ALA A 69 12.62 -40.03 5.85
C ALA A 69 11.48 -40.45 4.90
N SER A 70 11.48 -39.97 3.65
CA SER A 70 10.43 -40.29 2.67
C SER A 70 10.89 -39.91 1.26
N SER A 71 10.59 -40.77 0.30
CA SER A 71 10.79 -40.51 -1.14
C SER A 71 9.73 -39.59 -1.74
N LYS A 72 8.72 -39.17 -0.95
CA LYS A 72 7.58 -38.36 -1.36
C LYS A 72 7.24 -37.29 -0.34
N THR A 73 6.90 -36.10 -0.82
CA THR A 73 6.25 -35.05 -0.04
C THR A 73 5.04 -34.51 -0.79
N SER A 74 4.08 -33.94 -0.07
CA SER A 74 2.88 -33.32 -0.63
C SER A 74 2.94 -31.81 -0.44
N ILE A 75 2.66 -31.07 -1.50
CA ILE A 75 2.46 -29.63 -1.48
C ILE A 75 0.95 -29.37 -1.47
N LEU A 76 0.49 -28.56 -0.52
CA LEU A 76 -0.92 -28.15 -0.41
C LEU A 76 -1.04 -26.65 -0.63
N PHE A 77 -2.06 -26.24 -1.36
CA PHE A 77 -2.39 -24.83 -1.54
C PHE A 77 -3.87 -24.66 -1.93
N ALA A 78 -4.35 -23.43 -1.80
CA ALA A 78 -5.71 -23.03 -2.13
C ALA A 78 -5.74 -21.97 -3.22
N VAL A 79 -6.81 -21.99 -4.02
CA VAL A 79 -7.14 -20.98 -5.03
C VAL A 79 -8.55 -20.45 -4.73
N PRO A 80 -8.77 -19.13 -4.63
CA PRO A 80 -10.10 -18.58 -4.44
C PRO A 80 -11.03 -18.96 -5.60
N SER A 81 -12.27 -19.30 -5.29
CA SER A 81 -13.26 -19.75 -6.26
C SER A 81 -14.58 -19.00 -6.13
N LYS A 82 -15.30 -18.94 -7.25
CA LYS A 82 -16.71 -18.53 -7.30
C LYS A 82 -17.67 -19.72 -7.18
N ASP A 83 -17.18 -20.93 -7.44
CA ASP A 83 -17.92 -22.17 -7.30
C ASP A 83 -17.77 -22.73 -5.88
N ASP A 84 -18.53 -23.77 -5.55
CA ASP A 84 -18.42 -24.47 -4.28
C ASP A 84 -17.01 -25.01 -4.00
N ASP A 85 -16.74 -25.26 -2.72
CA ASP A 85 -15.46 -25.78 -2.27
C ASP A 85 -15.18 -27.14 -2.94
N LYS A 86 -14.01 -27.24 -3.58
CA LYS A 86 -13.56 -28.47 -4.26
C LYS A 86 -12.16 -28.86 -3.80
N ILE A 87 -11.85 -30.15 -3.99
CA ILE A 87 -10.53 -30.69 -3.69
C ILE A 87 -9.99 -31.45 -4.90
N PHE A 88 -8.75 -31.12 -5.26
CA PHE A 88 -8.06 -31.62 -6.44
C PHE A 88 -6.76 -32.30 -6.03
N TYR A 89 -6.48 -33.45 -6.62
CA TYR A 89 -5.27 -34.23 -6.35
C TYR A 89 -4.49 -34.49 -7.64
N ALA A 90 -3.17 -34.40 -7.57
CA ALA A 90 -2.26 -34.87 -8.61
C ALA A 90 -1.03 -35.53 -7.99
N ASN A 91 -0.49 -36.52 -8.71
CA ASN A 91 0.75 -37.18 -8.36
C ASN A 91 1.76 -36.94 -9.47
N LEU A 92 2.86 -36.25 -9.13
CA LEU A 92 3.95 -35.91 -10.04
C LEU A 92 5.29 -36.48 -9.56
N VAL A 93 5.29 -37.51 -8.69
CA VAL A 93 6.53 -38.05 -8.10
C VAL A 93 7.51 -38.50 -9.18
N ASN A 94 7.02 -39.13 -10.25
CA ASN A 94 7.89 -39.63 -11.32
C ASN A 94 8.46 -38.47 -12.17
N GLU A 95 7.64 -37.47 -12.47
CA GLU A 95 7.98 -36.28 -13.24
C GLU A 95 8.97 -35.37 -12.49
N THR A 96 8.96 -35.45 -11.16
CA THR A 96 9.78 -34.62 -10.27
C THR A 96 10.99 -35.36 -9.68
N ASN A 97 11.14 -36.66 -9.95
CA ASN A 97 12.32 -37.44 -9.56
C ASN A 97 13.51 -37.14 -10.47
N ASN A 98 14.08 -35.94 -10.31
CA ASN A 98 15.26 -35.48 -11.03
C ASN A 98 16.10 -34.56 -10.16
N PHE A 99 17.38 -34.42 -10.51
CA PHE A 99 18.35 -33.64 -9.75
C PHE A 99 17.92 -32.18 -9.51
N THR A 100 17.36 -31.52 -10.53
CA THR A 100 17.02 -30.09 -10.43
C THR A 100 15.87 -29.82 -9.47
N PHE A 101 14.90 -30.74 -9.39
CA PHE A 101 13.80 -30.64 -8.42
C PHE A 101 14.22 -31.14 -7.04
N GLY A 102 14.93 -32.27 -6.97
CA GLY A 102 15.40 -32.87 -5.71
C GLY A 102 16.32 -31.93 -4.92
N ASN A 103 17.09 -31.08 -5.61
CA ASN A 103 17.97 -30.08 -4.97
C ASN A 103 17.21 -28.85 -4.40
N ILE A 104 15.90 -28.73 -4.61
CA ILE A 104 15.07 -27.72 -3.96
C ILE A 104 14.57 -28.31 -2.63
N PHE A 105 14.87 -27.66 -1.50
CA PHE A 105 14.45 -28.14 -0.18
C PHE A 105 12.93 -28.39 -0.09
N ASP A 106 12.51 -29.48 0.58
CA ASP A 106 11.09 -29.79 0.83
C ASP A 106 10.36 -28.63 1.53
N SER A 107 11.08 -27.94 2.43
CA SER A 107 10.58 -26.81 3.19
C SER A 107 10.39 -25.51 2.38
N ASP A 108 10.73 -25.51 1.10
CA ASP A 108 10.45 -24.42 0.17
C ASP A 108 9.42 -24.82 -0.91
N PRO A 109 8.14 -25.00 -0.53
CA PRO A 109 7.09 -25.38 -1.47
C PRO A 109 6.86 -24.32 -2.56
N LYS A 110 7.20 -23.05 -2.34
CA LYS A 110 7.01 -21.98 -3.33
C LYS A 110 7.99 -22.11 -4.49
N THR A 111 9.26 -22.37 -4.20
CA THR A 111 10.27 -22.61 -5.22
C THR A 111 9.96 -23.89 -5.99
N ARG A 112 9.46 -24.94 -5.31
CA ARG A 112 9.00 -26.17 -5.96
C ARG A 112 7.81 -25.94 -6.91
N ILE A 113 6.80 -25.18 -6.49
CA ILE A 113 5.68 -24.77 -7.37
C ILE A 113 6.21 -23.99 -8.57
N SER A 114 7.13 -23.04 -8.34
CA SER A 114 7.72 -22.23 -9.41
C SER A 114 8.48 -23.08 -10.43
N TRP A 115 9.22 -24.10 -9.97
CA TRP A 115 9.88 -25.07 -10.84
C TRP A 115 8.86 -25.85 -11.68
N LEU A 116 7.80 -26.36 -11.07
CA LEU A 116 6.74 -27.11 -11.78
C LEU A 116 6.07 -26.29 -12.88
N ILE A 117 5.86 -24.98 -12.63
CA ILE A 117 5.33 -24.05 -13.63
C ILE A 117 6.36 -23.83 -14.76
N SER A 118 7.65 -23.66 -14.42
CA SER A 118 8.72 -23.49 -15.42
C SER A 118 8.87 -24.68 -16.36
N GLN A 119 8.62 -25.90 -15.84
CA GLN A 119 8.63 -27.14 -16.61
C GLN A 119 7.30 -27.43 -17.32
N LYS A 120 6.33 -26.52 -17.24
CA LYS A 120 4.98 -26.65 -17.82
C LYS A 120 4.19 -27.86 -17.28
N LEU A 121 4.57 -28.40 -16.12
CA LEU A 121 3.81 -29.43 -15.42
C LEU A 121 2.59 -28.83 -14.70
N LEU A 122 2.74 -27.60 -14.20
CA LEU A 122 1.63 -26.77 -13.74
C LEU A 122 1.36 -25.63 -14.73
N LYS A 123 0.08 -25.28 -14.88
CA LYS A 123 -0.33 -24.15 -15.71
C LYS A 123 0.20 -22.82 -15.15
N LYS A 124 0.58 -21.89 -16.04
CA LYS A 124 1.09 -20.56 -15.67
C LYS A 124 0.10 -19.72 -14.84
N GLU A 125 -1.21 -20.01 -14.94
CA GLU A 125 -2.24 -19.34 -14.14
C GLU A 125 -2.05 -19.51 -12.63
N PHE A 126 -1.43 -20.60 -12.18
CA PHE A 126 -1.13 -20.83 -10.77
C PHE A 126 -0.12 -19.83 -10.19
N THR A 127 0.68 -19.14 -11.02
CA THR A 127 1.60 -18.10 -10.54
C THR A 127 0.88 -16.94 -9.84
N VAL A 128 -0.34 -16.62 -10.26
CA VAL A 128 -1.10 -15.47 -9.75
C VAL A 128 -2.34 -15.89 -8.95
N ASN A 129 -2.88 -17.09 -9.21
CA ASN A 129 -4.14 -17.51 -8.62
C ASN A 129 -3.96 -18.25 -7.27
N ILE A 130 -2.77 -18.78 -6.96
CA ILE A 130 -2.53 -19.42 -5.68
C ILE A 130 -2.58 -18.39 -4.56
N TYR A 131 -3.37 -18.67 -3.54
CA TYR A 131 -3.43 -17.85 -2.35
C TYR A 131 -2.24 -18.15 -1.44
N ASN A 132 -1.20 -17.31 -1.50
CA ASN A 132 0.09 -17.52 -0.85
C ASN A 132 0.05 -17.98 0.63
N PRO A 133 -0.82 -17.44 1.52
CA PRO A 133 -0.90 -17.90 2.91
C PRO A 133 -1.28 -19.39 3.06
N SER A 134 -1.94 -19.97 2.06
CA SER A 134 -2.37 -21.38 2.07
C SER A 134 -1.27 -22.36 1.68
N ILE A 135 -0.11 -21.92 1.17
CA ILE A 135 0.93 -22.82 0.68
C ILE A 135 1.59 -23.55 1.87
N PHE A 136 1.66 -24.88 1.79
CA PHE A 136 2.24 -25.73 2.83
C PHE A 136 2.86 -26.99 2.23
N TYR A 137 3.75 -27.65 2.97
CA TYR A 137 4.33 -28.94 2.60
C TYR A 137 4.21 -29.93 3.76
N THR A 138 4.11 -31.22 3.46
CA THR A 138 4.02 -32.29 4.46
C THR A 138 4.47 -33.62 3.88
N PHE A 139 5.01 -34.52 4.69
CA PHE A 139 5.37 -35.88 4.28
C PHE A 139 4.19 -36.87 4.31
N PHE A 140 2.99 -36.36 4.50
CA PHE A 140 1.80 -37.15 4.61
C PHE A 140 1.36 -37.77 3.30
N ASP A 141 0.82 -38.98 3.38
CA ASP A 141 0.24 -39.66 2.24
C ASP A 141 -1.28 -39.46 2.19
N PHE A 142 -1.72 -38.45 1.43
CA PHE A 142 -3.14 -38.14 1.21
C PHE A 142 -3.95 -39.33 0.65
N THR A 143 -3.27 -40.28 0.00
CA THR A 143 -3.94 -41.44 -0.60
C THR A 143 -4.21 -42.59 0.39
N LYS A 144 -3.54 -42.59 1.55
CA LYS A 144 -3.62 -43.69 2.53
C LYS A 144 -4.26 -43.27 3.84
N GLU A 145 -4.03 -42.03 4.26
CA GLU A 145 -4.54 -41.49 5.50
C GLU A 145 -5.35 -40.24 5.13
N TYR A 146 -6.65 -40.23 5.41
CA TYR A 146 -7.49 -39.03 5.21
C TYR A 146 -7.82 -38.31 6.53
N SER A 147 -7.35 -38.86 7.66
CA SER A 147 -7.85 -38.51 9.00
C SER A 147 -6.80 -38.00 9.98
N SER A 148 -5.65 -37.48 9.53
CA SER A 148 -4.63 -37.04 10.48
C SER A 148 -4.93 -35.63 11.02
N GLU A 149 -5.34 -35.57 12.29
CA GLU A 149 -5.31 -34.35 13.11
C GLU A 149 -3.94 -33.65 13.04
N ASN A 150 -2.89 -34.44 12.76
CA ASN A 150 -1.50 -34.05 12.56
C ASN A 150 -1.25 -33.05 11.42
N ILE A 151 -2.15 -32.89 10.45
CA ILE A 151 -2.00 -31.89 9.35
C ILE A 151 -3.06 -30.84 9.42
N LYS A 152 -4.26 -31.28 9.79
CA LYS A 152 -5.41 -30.42 9.98
C LYS A 152 -5.07 -29.21 10.82
N ASN A 153 -4.39 -29.44 11.95
CA ASN A 153 -4.03 -28.38 12.87
C ASN A 153 -2.85 -27.56 12.37
N PRO A 154 -1.69 -28.12 11.95
CA PRO A 154 -0.56 -27.31 11.50
C PRO A 154 -0.81 -26.50 10.23
N TRP A 155 -1.48 -27.07 9.22
CA TRP A 155 -1.71 -26.37 7.95
C TRP A 155 -2.71 -25.22 8.13
N ILE A 156 -3.90 -25.51 8.70
CA ILE A 156 -4.90 -24.48 8.97
C ILE A 156 -4.37 -23.43 9.95
N LYS A 157 -3.60 -23.84 10.96
CA LYS A 157 -2.91 -22.91 11.85
C LYS A 157 -1.99 -21.98 11.06
N ASN A 158 -1.09 -22.53 10.25
CA ASN A 158 -0.18 -21.72 9.46
C ASN A 158 -0.92 -20.77 8.52
N TRP A 159 -1.98 -21.24 7.86
CA TRP A 159 -2.76 -20.45 6.93
C TRP A 159 -3.45 -19.28 7.63
N VAL A 160 -4.31 -19.54 8.62
CA VAL A 160 -5.06 -18.49 9.32
C VAL A 160 -4.12 -17.53 10.06
N ASP A 161 -3.04 -18.03 10.67
CA ASP A 161 -2.05 -17.18 11.36
C ASP A 161 -1.34 -16.26 10.38
N THR A 162 -1.03 -16.74 9.18
CA THR A 162 -0.40 -15.95 8.14
C THR A 162 -1.36 -14.88 7.61
N GLU A 163 -2.64 -15.19 7.40
CA GLU A 163 -3.65 -14.19 7.02
C GLU A 163 -3.83 -13.12 8.09
N TYR A 164 -3.92 -13.53 9.36
CA TYR A 164 -4.04 -12.59 10.47
C TYR A 164 -2.80 -11.72 10.60
N LYS A 165 -1.59 -12.31 10.54
CA LYS A 165 -0.33 -11.54 10.62
C LYS A 165 -0.14 -10.64 9.42
N SER A 166 -0.46 -11.08 8.21
CA SER A 166 -0.36 -10.26 7.01
C SER A 166 -1.31 -9.07 7.10
N SER A 167 -2.58 -9.31 7.42
CA SER A 167 -3.56 -8.22 7.57
C SER A 167 -3.25 -7.29 8.74
N LEU A 168 -2.71 -7.81 9.85
CA LEU A 168 -2.20 -6.99 10.96
C LEU A 168 -0.99 -6.16 10.52
N ASN A 169 -0.08 -6.72 9.72
CA ASN A 169 1.06 -6.00 9.16
C ASN A 169 0.61 -4.95 8.14
N ASP A 170 -0.44 -5.21 7.37
CA ASP A 170 -1.03 -4.25 6.43
C ASP A 170 -1.76 -3.13 7.17
N LEU A 171 -2.45 -3.44 8.28
CA LEU A 171 -3.03 -2.44 9.19
C LEU A 171 -1.96 -1.66 9.95
N LYS A 172 -0.88 -2.33 10.38
CA LYS A 172 0.28 -1.68 11.00
C LYS A 172 1.07 -0.85 10.00
N LYS A 173 1.12 -1.23 8.72
CA LYS A 173 1.63 -0.39 7.62
C LYS A 173 0.70 0.79 7.35
N SER A 174 -0.61 0.57 7.37
CA SER A 174 -1.62 1.63 7.23
C SER A 174 -1.64 2.60 8.42
N ASN A 175 -1.20 2.15 9.60
CA ASN A 175 -1.04 2.95 10.82
C ASN A 175 0.43 3.24 11.14
N HIS A 176 1.35 2.88 10.24
CA HIS A 176 2.73 3.34 10.33
C HIS A 176 2.68 4.74 9.76
N ILE A 177 2.65 5.71 10.66
CA ILE A 177 3.33 6.97 10.37
C ILE A 177 4.76 6.52 10.14
N GLU A 178 5.19 6.40 8.88
CA GLU A 178 6.62 6.28 8.63
C GLU A 178 7.25 7.47 9.36
N PRO A 179 8.18 7.24 10.31
CA PRO A 179 8.98 8.35 10.77
C PRO A 179 9.57 8.96 9.50
N PHE A 180 9.34 10.26 9.32
CA PHE A 180 9.86 10.98 8.18
C PHE A 180 11.29 10.51 7.93
N PRO A 181 11.64 10.03 6.73
CA PRO A 181 13.02 9.71 6.45
C PRO A 181 13.82 10.93 6.85
N THR A 182 14.67 10.79 7.87
CA THR A 182 15.62 11.82 8.25
C THR A 182 16.52 12.01 7.05
N LEU A 183 16.18 12.97 6.19
CA LEU A 183 17.05 13.73 5.28
C LEU A 183 18.26 12.99 4.66
N GLU A 184 18.11 11.73 4.25
CA GLU A 184 19.20 10.99 3.59
C GLU A 184 19.12 10.99 2.06
N LYS A 185 18.11 11.64 1.45
CA LYS A 185 18.09 11.92 0.00
C LYS A 185 18.46 13.38 -0.28
N LYS A 186 19.77 13.67 -0.16
CA LYS A 186 20.44 14.98 -0.28
C LYS A 186 20.28 15.76 -1.60
N LEU A 187 19.60 15.24 -2.64
CA LEU A 187 19.71 15.86 -3.97
C LEU A 187 18.75 17.04 -4.23
N PHE A 188 17.66 17.19 -3.45
CA PHE A 188 16.66 18.24 -3.70
C PHE A 188 16.49 19.26 -2.56
N VAL A 189 16.69 18.87 -1.29
CA VAL A 189 16.64 19.79 -0.14
C VAL A 189 17.70 20.89 -0.25
N ASP A 190 18.87 20.55 -0.79
CA ASP A 190 19.99 21.49 -0.96
C ASP A 190 19.72 22.61 -1.98
N ARG A 191 18.84 22.40 -2.97
CA ARG A 191 18.52 23.43 -3.98
C ARG A 191 17.64 24.55 -3.42
N TYR A 192 16.83 24.24 -2.41
CA TYR A 192 15.75 25.09 -1.93
C TYR A 192 15.92 25.62 -0.50
N HIS A 193 16.83 25.04 0.28
CA HIS A 193 17.04 25.38 1.69
C HIS A 193 15.77 25.23 2.56
N PHE A 194 14.92 24.24 2.25
CA PHE A 194 13.64 24.05 2.96
C PHE A 194 13.80 23.75 4.46
N ASP A 195 14.92 23.17 4.90
CA ASP A 195 15.19 22.96 6.33
C ASP A 195 15.22 24.28 7.12
N GLU A 196 15.78 25.34 6.54
CA GLU A 196 15.80 26.67 7.14
C GLU A 196 14.39 27.28 7.17
N MET A 197 13.65 27.12 6.07
CA MET A 197 12.25 27.54 5.97
C MET A 197 11.39 26.90 7.06
N LEU A 198 11.43 25.58 7.20
CA LEU A 198 10.65 24.82 8.17
C LEU A 198 11.01 25.20 9.61
N LYS A 199 12.31 25.35 9.91
CA LYS A 199 12.78 25.83 11.22
C LYS A 199 12.31 27.25 11.54
N THR A 200 12.31 28.13 10.54
CA THR A 200 11.88 29.54 10.73
C THR A 200 10.37 29.66 10.90
N LEU A 201 9.60 28.82 10.20
CA LEU A 201 8.15 28.77 10.34
C LEU A 201 7.70 28.31 11.73
N ASP A 202 8.43 27.36 12.32
CA ASP A 202 8.14 26.74 13.62
C ASP A 202 6.67 26.32 13.76
N ASP A 203 6.15 25.68 12.70
CA ASP A 203 4.78 25.19 12.63
C ASP A 203 4.76 23.70 12.32
N ASN A 204 4.36 22.90 13.31
CA ASN A 204 4.32 21.45 13.20
C ASN A 204 3.34 20.95 12.14
N GLN A 205 2.20 21.65 11.96
CA GLN A 205 1.19 21.27 10.98
C GLN A 205 1.71 21.51 9.55
N PHE A 206 2.24 22.72 9.28
CA PHE A 206 2.84 23.04 7.99
C PHE A 206 4.02 22.11 7.69
N THR A 207 4.86 21.83 8.69
CA THR A 207 6.02 20.95 8.54
C THR A 207 5.59 19.54 8.14
N ASP A 208 4.57 19.00 8.79
CA ASP A 208 4.02 17.69 8.44
C ASP A 208 3.41 17.68 7.02
N GLU A 209 2.52 18.64 6.72
CA GLU A 209 1.89 18.80 5.40
C GLU A 209 2.93 18.89 4.27
N PHE A 210 3.93 19.77 4.44
CA PHE A 210 4.97 20.01 3.45
C PHE A 210 5.86 18.78 3.26
N ASN A 211 6.26 18.13 4.35
CA ASN A 211 7.10 16.94 4.24
C ASN A 211 6.35 15.77 3.58
N GLN A 212 5.03 15.62 3.79
CA GLN A 212 4.22 14.62 3.07
C GLN A 212 4.22 14.89 1.56
N CYS A 213 4.19 16.17 1.16
CA CYS A 213 4.30 16.57 -0.24
C CYS A 213 5.67 16.25 -0.83
N LEU A 214 6.75 16.47 -0.08
CA LEU A 214 8.11 16.09 -0.49
C LEU A 214 8.26 14.59 -0.64
N PHE A 215 7.71 13.80 0.30
CA PHE A 215 7.70 12.35 0.16
C PHE A 215 6.99 11.90 -1.13
N ALA A 216 5.83 12.48 -1.43
CA ALA A 216 5.11 12.19 -2.66
C ALA A 216 5.92 12.58 -3.92
N TYR A 217 6.65 13.71 -3.85
CA TYR A 217 7.56 14.14 -4.92
C TYR A 217 8.68 13.12 -5.16
N GLU A 218 9.36 12.67 -4.12
CA GLU A 218 10.47 11.73 -4.21
C GLU A 218 10.06 10.33 -4.73
N HIS A 219 8.80 9.97 -4.57
CA HIS A 219 8.23 8.70 -5.03
C HIS A 219 7.43 8.83 -6.34
N GLU A 220 7.64 9.93 -7.07
CA GLU A 220 7.05 10.21 -8.38
C GLU A 220 5.51 10.21 -8.37
N LYS A 221 4.91 10.55 -7.23
CA LYS A 221 3.46 10.67 -7.06
C LYS A 221 3.02 12.11 -7.35
N TRP A 222 3.22 12.54 -8.59
CA TRP A 222 3.05 13.94 -9.02
C TRP A 222 1.68 14.53 -8.71
N PHE A 223 0.61 13.75 -8.90
CA PHE A 223 -0.75 14.18 -8.55
C PHE A 223 -0.89 14.49 -7.05
N LEU A 224 -0.48 13.57 -6.19
CA LEU A 224 -0.56 13.73 -4.73
C LEU A 224 0.31 14.89 -4.25
N CYS A 225 1.53 14.99 -4.79
CA CYS A 225 2.45 16.07 -4.50
C CYS A 225 1.85 17.44 -4.87
N ALA A 226 1.40 17.62 -6.13
CA ALA A 226 0.87 18.90 -6.58
C ALA A 226 -0.41 19.32 -5.84
N ALA A 227 -1.29 18.37 -5.50
CA ALA A 227 -2.49 18.65 -4.71
C ALA A 227 -2.14 19.17 -3.30
N GLY A 228 -1.20 18.52 -2.61
CA GLY A 228 -0.77 18.93 -1.27
C GLY A 228 0.05 20.23 -1.26
N LEU A 229 0.93 20.45 -2.24
CA LEU A 229 1.71 21.68 -2.36
C LEU A 229 0.81 22.92 -2.57
N GLY A 230 -0.34 22.73 -3.22
CA GLY A 230 -1.38 23.74 -3.31
C GLY A 230 -1.85 24.23 -1.95
N SER A 231 -2.16 23.30 -1.05
CA SER A 231 -2.57 23.61 0.32
C SER A 231 -1.43 24.26 1.12
N CYS A 232 -0.19 23.80 0.94
CA CYS A 232 0.97 24.41 1.58
C CYS A 232 1.14 25.89 1.16
N LEU A 233 0.91 26.21 -0.12
CA LEU A 233 0.98 27.58 -0.62
C LEU A 233 -0.06 28.48 0.07
N GLU A 234 -1.30 28.01 0.20
CA GLU A 234 -2.38 28.72 0.91
C GLU A 234 -2.07 28.91 2.38
N HIS A 235 -1.63 27.84 3.06
CA HIS A 235 -1.27 27.86 4.48
C HIS A 235 -0.13 28.87 4.73
N LEU A 236 0.89 28.90 3.87
CA LEU A 236 1.97 29.87 3.99
C LEU A 236 1.48 31.33 3.81
N MET A 237 0.59 31.58 2.85
CA MET A 237 -0.02 32.89 2.67
C MET A 237 -0.86 33.32 3.87
N GLU A 238 -1.57 32.38 4.51
CA GLU A 238 -2.30 32.63 5.76
C GLU A 238 -1.35 33.01 6.89
N LYS A 239 -0.23 32.30 7.02
CA LYS A 239 0.78 32.60 8.05
C LYS A 239 1.37 34.01 7.91
N VAL A 240 1.62 34.47 6.69
CA VAL A 240 2.02 35.87 6.42
C VAL A 240 1.00 36.84 7.01
N ILE A 241 -0.30 36.62 6.75
CA ILE A 241 -1.39 37.47 7.25
C ILE A 241 -1.46 37.43 8.79
N ILE A 242 -1.33 36.24 9.38
CA ILE A 242 -1.31 36.05 10.84
C ILE A 242 -0.15 36.83 11.48
N ASN A 243 1.05 36.79 10.90
CA ASN A 243 2.21 37.49 11.42
C ASN A 243 2.02 39.01 11.40
N TYR A 244 1.59 39.57 10.27
CA TYR A 244 1.25 41.00 10.21
C TYR A 244 0.14 41.37 11.20
N ASN A 245 -0.84 40.49 11.41
CA ASN A 245 -1.89 40.68 12.41
C ASN A 245 -1.35 40.70 13.84
N LYS A 246 -0.44 39.80 14.19
CA LYS A 246 0.27 39.82 15.48
C LYS A 246 1.12 41.09 15.64
N ASN A 247 1.62 41.64 14.53
CA ASN A 247 2.45 42.85 14.51
C ASN A 247 1.67 44.16 14.41
N GLY A 248 0.35 44.14 14.63
CA GLY A 248 -0.48 45.33 14.77
C GLY A 248 -1.18 45.80 13.49
N TYR A 249 -1.16 45.01 12.42
CA TYR A 249 -1.93 45.29 11.20
C TYR A 249 -3.21 44.42 11.18
N PRO A 250 -4.43 44.95 11.31
CA PRO A 250 -5.65 44.14 11.48
C PRO A 250 -6.13 43.47 10.18
N LEU A 251 -5.30 42.58 9.62
CA LEU A 251 -5.50 41.93 8.33
C LEU A 251 -6.41 40.70 8.43
N LEU A 252 -6.38 39.98 9.56
CA LEU A 252 -7.10 38.70 9.70
C LEU A 252 -8.62 38.86 9.52
N LYS A 253 -9.18 39.98 10.00
CA LYS A 253 -10.60 40.33 9.85
C LYS A 253 -11.05 40.46 8.39
N ARG A 254 -10.10 40.63 7.45
CA ARG A 254 -10.38 40.82 6.02
C ARG A 254 -10.44 39.51 5.24
N LEU A 255 -9.95 38.40 5.81
CA LEU A 255 -9.80 37.11 5.12
C LEU A 255 -11.11 36.31 5.05
N GLY A 256 -12.01 36.50 6.02
CA GLY A 256 -13.28 35.76 6.08
C GLY A 256 -13.11 34.34 6.63
N LYS A 257 -14.18 33.53 6.59
CA LYS A 257 -14.21 32.17 7.18
C LYS A 257 -13.68 31.09 6.21
N ASP A 258 -13.96 31.23 4.92
CA ASP A 258 -13.60 30.27 3.88
C ASP A 258 -12.91 31.02 2.72
N PRO A 259 -11.67 31.49 2.92
CA PRO A 259 -10.99 32.35 1.97
C PRO A 259 -10.63 31.62 0.67
N THR A 260 -10.84 32.30 -0.44
CA THR A 260 -10.34 31.88 -1.75
C THR A 260 -9.04 32.63 -2.08
N LEU A 261 -8.33 32.20 -3.13
CA LEU A 261 -7.19 32.96 -3.67
C LEU A 261 -7.49 34.46 -3.82
N ARG A 262 -8.69 34.82 -4.27
CA ARG A 262 -9.07 36.22 -4.47
C ARG A 262 -9.00 37.01 -3.17
N ASP A 263 -9.40 36.40 -2.06
CA ASP A 263 -9.40 37.02 -0.74
C ASP A 263 -7.98 37.24 -0.23
N TYR A 264 -7.10 36.23 -0.38
CA TYR A 264 -5.68 36.37 -0.10
C TYR A 264 -5.04 37.49 -0.92
N LEU A 265 -5.25 37.51 -2.25
CA LEU A 265 -4.68 38.55 -3.12
C LEU A 265 -5.20 39.95 -2.78
N ASN A 266 -6.48 40.09 -2.41
CA ASN A 266 -7.04 41.39 -2.01
C ASN A 266 -6.35 41.96 -0.76
N ILE A 267 -5.86 41.10 0.13
CA ILE A 267 -5.09 41.49 1.31
C ILE A 267 -3.65 41.80 0.91
N PHE A 268 -3.02 40.91 0.15
CA PHE A 268 -1.61 41.02 -0.24
C PHE A 268 -1.32 42.27 -1.09
N ARG A 269 -2.26 42.73 -1.93
CA ARG A 269 -2.12 43.96 -2.74
C ARG A 269 -2.03 45.26 -1.91
N LYS A 270 -2.38 45.23 -0.63
CA LYS A 270 -2.46 46.43 0.22
C LYS A 270 -1.28 46.48 1.17
N GLU A 271 -0.98 47.69 1.65
CA GLU A 271 -0.11 47.87 2.81
C GLU A 271 -0.59 47.00 3.99
N PRO A 272 0.33 46.32 4.71
CA PRO A 272 1.80 46.44 4.65
C PRO A 272 2.52 45.46 3.70
N ILE A 273 1.79 44.61 2.96
CA ILE A 273 2.39 43.54 2.14
C ILE A 273 2.80 44.07 0.76
N ASN A 274 1.95 44.91 0.15
CA ASN A 274 2.19 45.61 -1.11
C ASN A 274 2.71 44.72 -2.27
N LEU A 275 1.98 43.63 -2.54
CA LEU A 275 2.26 42.68 -3.62
C LEU A 275 2.30 43.36 -5.01
N GLU A 276 3.40 43.18 -5.74
CA GLU A 276 3.52 43.73 -7.09
C GLU A 276 2.66 42.99 -8.13
N PRO A 277 2.20 43.66 -9.21
CA PRO A 277 1.37 43.03 -10.25
C PRO A 277 1.99 41.79 -10.91
N ARG A 278 3.33 41.76 -11.08
CA ARG A 278 4.04 40.60 -11.65
C ARG A 278 4.02 39.41 -10.69
N GLN A 279 4.27 39.66 -9.41
CA GLN A 279 4.21 38.65 -8.36
C GLN A 279 2.78 38.11 -8.21
N GLU A 280 1.76 38.98 -8.30
CA GLU A 280 0.37 38.56 -8.34
C GLU A 280 0.07 37.62 -9.52
N THR A 281 0.58 37.94 -10.71
CA THR A 281 0.40 37.11 -11.90
C THR A 281 1.03 35.74 -11.71
N TYR A 282 2.23 35.69 -11.12
CA TYR A 282 2.91 34.45 -10.77
C TYR A 282 2.09 33.62 -9.76
N ILE A 283 1.60 34.22 -8.68
CA ILE A 283 0.75 33.54 -7.69
C ILE A 283 -0.50 32.98 -8.37
N LYS A 284 -1.19 33.76 -9.22
CA LYS A 284 -2.35 33.25 -9.96
C LYS A 284 -2.01 32.04 -10.82
N MET A 285 -0.87 32.04 -11.50
CA MET A 285 -0.41 30.91 -12.30
C MET A 285 -0.23 29.65 -11.43
N LEU A 286 0.36 29.76 -10.24
CA LEU A 286 0.53 28.63 -9.31
C LEU A 286 -0.82 28.04 -8.88
N PHE A 287 -1.78 28.90 -8.53
CA PHE A 287 -3.12 28.44 -8.15
C PHE A 287 -3.93 27.89 -9.33
N MET A 288 -3.72 28.40 -10.55
CA MET A 288 -4.30 27.78 -11.75
C MET A 288 -3.70 26.40 -12.01
N ALA A 289 -2.39 26.22 -11.80
CA ALA A 289 -1.75 24.91 -11.88
C ALA A 289 -2.32 23.95 -10.83
N ARG A 290 -2.46 24.38 -9.57
CA ARG A 290 -3.14 23.64 -8.49
C ARG A 290 -4.57 23.26 -8.87
N ASN A 291 -5.38 24.21 -9.34
CA ASN A 291 -6.77 23.98 -9.71
C ASN A 291 -6.92 23.05 -10.93
N SER A 292 -5.96 23.07 -11.85
CA SER A 292 -5.94 22.12 -12.98
C SER A 292 -5.77 20.67 -12.52
N VAL A 293 -5.00 20.46 -11.44
CA VAL A 293 -4.81 19.15 -10.81
C VAL A 293 -6.04 18.75 -9.99
N ASP A 294 -6.56 19.66 -9.16
CA ASP A 294 -7.65 19.38 -8.22
C ASP A 294 -9.03 19.23 -8.89
N HIS A 295 -9.35 20.06 -9.88
CA HIS A 295 -10.70 20.16 -10.46
C HIS A 295 -10.84 19.63 -11.89
N HIS A 296 -9.75 19.53 -12.65
CA HIS A 296 -9.79 19.12 -14.06
C HIS A 296 -9.04 17.81 -14.33
N ASN A 297 -8.90 16.96 -13.30
CA ASN A 297 -8.19 15.68 -13.27
C ASN A 297 -8.24 14.85 -14.57
N THR A 298 -7.40 15.21 -15.55
CA THR A 298 -7.20 14.46 -16.81
C THR A 298 -6.15 13.36 -16.64
N GLY A 299 -5.62 13.17 -15.43
CA GLY A 299 -4.62 12.15 -15.10
C GLY A 299 -3.18 12.49 -15.48
N TYR A 300 -2.91 13.64 -16.12
CA TYR A 300 -1.56 14.05 -16.54
C TYR A 300 -0.97 15.17 -15.65
N THR A 301 -0.69 14.85 -14.38
CA THR A 301 0.16 15.72 -13.54
C THR A 301 1.63 15.36 -13.75
N SER A 302 2.47 16.35 -14.00
CA SER A 302 3.90 16.15 -14.28
C SER A 302 4.78 16.77 -13.21
N LYS A 303 6.03 16.31 -13.15
CA LYS A 303 7.09 16.86 -12.30
C LYS A 303 7.21 18.38 -12.38
N ASN A 304 7.07 18.97 -13.57
CA ASN A 304 7.21 20.41 -13.80
C ASN A 304 6.17 21.24 -13.04
N ILE A 305 4.97 20.70 -12.81
CA ILE A 305 3.92 21.36 -12.01
C ILE A 305 4.35 21.38 -10.54
N CYS A 306 4.85 20.26 -10.01
CA CYS A 306 5.37 20.19 -8.66
C CYS A 306 6.57 21.11 -8.46
N ASP A 307 7.51 21.16 -9.43
CA ASP A 307 8.66 22.06 -9.40
C ASP A 307 8.22 23.53 -9.31
N SER A 308 7.24 23.92 -10.13
CA SER A 308 6.69 25.29 -10.10
C SER A 308 6.04 25.63 -8.76
N LEU A 309 5.33 24.69 -8.15
CA LEU A 309 4.70 24.88 -6.83
C LEU A 309 5.73 24.98 -5.70
N LEU A 310 6.81 24.18 -5.75
CA LEU A 310 7.93 24.26 -4.81
C LEU A 310 8.68 25.59 -4.93
N ASP A 311 8.94 26.06 -6.16
CA ASP A 311 9.47 27.40 -6.42
C ASP A 311 8.53 28.48 -5.85
N GLY A 312 7.22 28.28 -6.01
CA GLY A 312 6.17 29.14 -5.46
C GLY A 312 6.24 29.28 -3.94
N ILE A 313 6.27 28.17 -3.22
CA ILE A 313 6.35 28.15 -1.75
C ILE A 313 7.61 28.86 -1.27
N ARG A 314 8.77 28.58 -1.90
CA ARG A 314 10.03 29.26 -1.57
C ARG A 314 9.94 30.77 -1.79
N ASN A 315 9.37 31.22 -2.91
CA ASN A 315 9.25 32.65 -3.20
C ASN A 315 8.31 33.34 -2.19
N ILE A 316 7.17 32.73 -1.87
CA ILE A 316 6.28 33.30 -0.84
C ILE A 316 6.99 33.41 0.51
N PHE A 317 7.77 32.39 0.86
CA PHE A 317 8.51 32.38 2.12
C PHE A 317 9.54 33.53 2.17
N ASN A 318 10.42 33.61 1.17
CA ASN A 318 11.50 34.60 1.14
C ASN A 318 10.99 36.03 1.01
N ASP A 319 10.01 36.25 0.13
CA ASP A 319 9.59 37.60 -0.24
C ASP A 319 8.58 38.19 0.76
N TYR A 320 7.72 37.34 1.35
CA TYR A 320 6.63 37.83 2.22
C TYR A 320 6.70 37.30 3.65
N TYR A 321 6.97 36.00 3.84
CA TYR A 321 6.96 35.43 5.19
C TYR A 321 8.10 35.98 6.04
N SER A 322 9.33 35.99 5.54
CA SER A 322 10.49 36.54 6.24
C SER A 322 10.28 38.02 6.64
N GLN A 323 9.68 38.83 5.76
CA GLN A 323 9.36 40.23 6.04
C GLN A 323 8.23 40.38 7.07
N SER A 324 7.24 39.49 7.04
CA SER A 324 6.09 39.53 7.95
C SER A 324 6.49 39.33 9.41
N ILE A 325 7.55 38.57 9.69
CA ILE A 325 8.06 38.35 11.05
C ILE A 325 8.71 39.62 11.61
N LEU A 326 9.43 40.36 10.77
CA LEU A 326 10.23 41.52 11.17
C LEU A 326 9.42 42.82 11.25
N SER A 327 8.36 42.93 10.45
CA SER A 327 7.59 44.17 10.29
C SER A 327 6.74 44.49 11.52
N LYS A 328 7.07 45.55 12.27
CA LYS A 328 6.23 46.07 13.37
C LYS A 328 5.46 47.31 12.94
N ASN A 329 4.18 47.39 13.28
CA ASN A 329 3.42 48.64 13.12
C ASN A 329 3.88 49.64 14.20
N ASN A 330 4.70 50.62 13.81
CA ASN A 330 5.12 51.73 14.68
C ASN A 330 4.05 52.82 14.75
N SER A 331 2.78 52.46 14.91
CA SER A 331 1.72 53.45 15.17
C SER A 331 1.80 53.95 16.62
N LYS A 332 2.80 54.80 16.88
CA LYS A 332 2.75 55.90 17.86
C LYS A 332 2.87 57.22 17.07
N GLY A 333 1.79 58.00 17.04
CA GLY A 333 1.60 59.22 16.25
C GLY A 333 0.71 58.89 15.04
N ASP A 334 -0.59 59.14 15.04
CA ASP A 334 -1.32 60.36 15.43
C ASP A 334 -2.62 60.10 16.19
#